data_AF-A0A9D1L327-F1
#
_entry.id   AF-A0A9D1L327-F1
#
_cell.length_a   1.000
_cell.length_b   1.000
_cell.length_c   1.000
_cell.angle_alpha   90.00
_cell.angle_beta   90.00
_cell.angle_gamma   90.00
#
_symmetry.space_group_name_H-M   'P 1'
#
loop_
_entity.id
_entity.type
_entity.pdbx_description
1 polymer ?
#
loop_
_entity_poly.entity_id
_entity_poly.type
_entity_poly.pdbx_seq_one_letter_code
_entity_poly.pdbx_strand_id
1 'polypeptide(L)'
;MEERRKISSDEIRRIIKAIKETPFEDIILISSAKNRSFMSEYKMEDKRWKSILRSLTEEEYDETLIWDRNPQIELHVFFITRLLANIEGGKWQDVKIYVKLGFDYAKKVLVVSFHNPDFPDDERFKQ
;
A
#
# COMPACT_ATOMS: atom_id res chain seq x y z
N MET A 1 8.77 -5.44 -16.32
CA MET A 1 9.03 -4.01 -16.19
C MET A 1 7.68 -3.33 -16.04
N GLU A 2 7.35 -2.87 -14.84
CA GLU A 2 6.04 -2.24 -14.56
C GLU A 2 5.90 -0.92 -15.34
N GLU A 3 4.80 -0.76 -16.08
CA GLU A 3 4.49 0.47 -16.82
C GLU A 3 3.77 1.48 -15.92
N ARG A 4 4.22 2.74 -15.96
CA ARG A 4 3.67 3.84 -15.15
C ARG A 4 2.60 4.60 -15.92
N ARG A 5 1.44 4.82 -15.31
CA ARG A 5 0.34 5.61 -15.88
C ARG A 5 -0.04 6.76 -14.95
N LYS A 6 -0.12 7.97 -15.52
CA LYS A 6 -0.78 9.12 -14.86
C LYS A 6 -2.29 8.98 -15.03
N ILE A 7 -3.02 9.09 -13.92
CA ILE A 7 -4.49 9.09 -13.90
C ILE A 7 -5.02 10.44 -13.42
N SER A 8 -6.28 10.74 -13.72
CA SER A 8 -6.92 12.00 -13.34
C SER A 8 -7.26 12.08 -11.85
N SER A 9 -7.40 13.29 -11.30
CA SER A 9 -7.85 13.49 -9.92
C SER A 9 -9.20 12.85 -9.63
N ASP A 10 -10.12 12.83 -10.59
CA ASP A 10 -11.42 12.17 -10.43
C ASP A 10 -11.29 10.65 -10.33
N GLU A 11 -10.35 10.04 -11.05
CA GLU A 11 -10.02 8.62 -10.90
C GLU A 11 -9.40 8.34 -9.53
N ILE A 12 -8.47 9.17 -9.05
CA ILE A 12 -7.86 9.07 -7.72
C ILE A 12 -8.95 9.12 -6.64
N ARG A 13 -9.89 10.06 -6.72
CA ARG A 13 -11.04 10.15 -5.80
C ARG A 13 -11.88 8.88 -5.78
N ARG A 14 -12.15 8.29 -6.94
CA ARG A 14 -12.91 7.04 -7.04
C ARG A 14 -12.16 5.88 -6.39
N ILE A 15 -10.85 5.79 -6.58
CA ILE A 15 -10.00 4.79 -5.94
C ILE A 15 -10.03 4.95 -4.41
N ILE A 16 -9.80 6.16 -3.90
CA ILE A 16 -9.86 6.46 -2.47
C ILE A 16 -11.24 6.13 -1.88
N LYS A 17 -12.31 6.50 -2.60
CA LYS A 17 -13.68 6.17 -2.21
C LYS A 17 -13.86 4.65 -2.14
N ALA A 18 -13.43 3.91 -3.17
CA ALA A 18 -13.51 2.46 -3.19
C ALA A 18 -12.77 1.83 -2.00
N ILE A 19 -11.53 2.26 -1.71
CA ILE A 19 -10.75 1.78 -0.54
C ILE A 19 -11.52 2.01 0.77
N LYS A 20 -12.16 3.17 0.91
CA LYS A 20 -12.96 3.52 2.10
C LYS A 20 -14.31 2.78 2.13
N GLU A 21 -14.85 2.35 1.01
CA GLU A 21 -16.12 1.63 0.98
C GLU A 21 -15.95 0.11 1.06
N THR A 22 -14.77 -0.44 0.73
CA THR A 22 -14.46 -1.87 0.85
C THR A 22 -14.60 -2.34 2.31
N PRO A 23 -15.41 -3.38 2.58
CA PRO A 23 -15.47 -4.04 3.89
C PRO A 23 -14.11 -4.60 4.29
N PHE A 24 -13.75 -4.54 5.57
CA PHE A 24 -12.40 -4.94 6.01
C PHE A 24 -12.15 -6.44 5.85
N GLU A 25 -13.20 -7.26 5.90
CA GLU A 25 -13.21 -8.70 5.61
C GLU A 25 -12.85 -9.03 4.16
N ASP A 26 -13.05 -8.08 3.24
CA ASP A 26 -12.72 -8.21 1.81
C ASP A 26 -11.32 -7.63 1.50
N ILE A 27 -10.55 -7.24 2.52
CA ILE A 27 -9.18 -6.74 2.38
C ILE A 27 -8.18 -7.86 2.69
N ILE A 28 -7.30 -8.13 1.72
CA ILE A 28 -6.24 -9.13 1.83
C ILE A 28 -4.90 -8.42 2.00
N LEU A 29 -4.25 -8.63 3.14
CA LEU A 29 -2.87 -8.18 3.36
C LEU A 29 -1.89 -9.17 2.69
N ILE A 30 -1.01 -8.67 1.82
CA ILE A 30 -0.04 -9.52 1.13
C ILE A 30 0.96 -10.11 2.14
N SER A 31 1.15 -11.43 2.10
CA SER A 31 2.11 -12.12 2.98
C SER A 31 3.54 -12.13 2.44
N SER A 32 4.03 -11.04 1.82
CA SER A 32 5.42 -10.96 1.35
C SER A 32 6.38 -10.76 2.53
N ALA A 33 7.64 -11.15 2.38
CA ALA A 33 8.64 -10.95 3.44
C ALA A 33 8.78 -9.46 3.82
N LYS A 34 8.84 -8.57 2.82
CA LYS A 34 8.89 -7.12 3.02
C LYS A 34 7.68 -6.60 3.81
N ASN A 35 6.47 -7.01 3.42
CA ASN A 35 5.25 -6.59 4.13
C ASN A 35 5.23 -7.12 5.56
N ARG A 36 5.56 -8.40 5.79
CA ARG A 36 5.60 -8.96 7.15
C ARG A 36 6.62 -8.24 8.04
N SER A 37 7.81 -7.93 7.51
CA SER A 37 8.82 -7.19 8.25
C SER A 37 8.32 -5.80 8.65
N PHE A 38 7.75 -5.03 7.71
CA PHE A 38 7.18 -3.71 8.00
C PHE A 38 6.04 -3.80 9.02
N MET A 39 5.11 -4.73 8.82
CA MET A 39 3.95 -4.92 9.69
C MET A 39 4.36 -5.27 11.11
N SER A 40 5.40 -6.10 11.25
CA SER A 40 6.01 -6.42 12.54
C SER A 40 6.68 -5.19 13.13
N GLU A 41 7.67 -4.60 12.45
CA GLU A 41 8.49 -3.48 12.93
C GLU A 41 7.67 -2.32 13.50
N TYR A 42 6.56 -1.98 12.86
CA TYR A 42 5.69 -0.87 13.25
C TYR A 42 4.39 -1.29 13.91
N LYS A 43 4.28 -2.54 14.41
CA LYS A 43 3.08 -3.08 15.07
C LYS A 43 1.79 -2.68 14.35
N MET A 44 1.72 -2.99 13.07
CA MET A 44 0.59 -2.70 12.20
C MET A 44 -0.59 -3.63 12.51
N GLU A 45 -1.03 -3.61 13.76
CA GLU A 45 -2.21 -4.34 14.22
C GLU A 45 -3.47 -3.86 13.50
N ASP A 46 -4.53 -4.65 13.62
CA ASP A 46 -5.79 -4.46 12.89
C ASP A 46 -6.31 -3.03 12.88
N LYS A 47 -6.26 -2.35 14.03
CA LYS A 47 -6.73 -0.96 14.12
C LYS A 47 -5.84 0.00 13.33
N ARG A 48 -4.53 -0.22 13.33
CA ARG A 48 -3.53 0.72 12.79
C ARG A 48 -3.54 0.73 11.26
N TRP A 49 -3.43 -0.42 10.62
CA TRP A 49 -3.43 -0.48 9.16
C TRP A 49 -4.78 -0.04 8.57
N LYS A 50 -5.90 -0.40 9.22
CA LYS A 50 -7.24 0.06 8.85
C LYS A 50 -7.33 1.59 8.93
N SER A 51 -6.82 2.18 10.01
CA SER A 51 -6.78 3.64 10.17
C SER A 51 -5.98 4.33 9.07
N ILE A 52 -4.85 3.75 8.65
CA ILE A 52 -4.04 4.29 7.55
C ILE A 52 -4.85 4.29 6.25
N LEU A 53 -5.49 3.17 5.89
CA LEU A 53 -6.29 3.10 4.67
C LEU A 53 -7.45 4.10 4.67
N ARG A 54 -8.07 4.31 5.84
CA ARG A 54 -9.17 5.28 5.99
C ARG A 54 -8.70 6.73 5.91
N SER A 55 -7.42 7.00 6.19
CA SER A 55 -6.86 8.35 6.19
C SER A 55 -6.24 8.76 4.86
N LEU A 56 -6.21 7.89 3.85
CA LEU A 56 -5.61 8.21 2.54
C LEU A 56 -6.30 9.42 1.88
N THR A 57 -5.48 10.30 1.30
CA THR A 57 -5.92 11.51 0.58
C THR A 57 -5.42 11.54 -0.86
N GLU A 58 -5.91 12.49 -1.66
CA GLU A 58 -5.52 12.64 -3.07
C GLU A 58 -4.06 13.09 -3.21
N GLU A 59 -3.58 13.94 -2.29
CA GLU A 59 -2.21 14.47 -2.28
C GLU A 59 -1.17 13.39 -1.96
N GLU A 60 -1.61 12.32 -1.31
CA GLU A 60 -0.80 11.16 -0.95
C GLU A 60 -0.70 10.14 -2.08
N TYR A 61 -1.46 10.34 -3.17
CA TYR A 61 -1.42 9.48 -4.33
C TYR A 61 -0.15 9.73 -5.15
N ASP A 62 0.59 8.66 -5.45
CA ASP A 62 1.83 8.73 -6.22
C ASP A 62 1.60 8.32 -7.68
N GLU A 63 1.27 7.05 -7.92
CA GLU A 63 1.15 6.51 -9.27
C GLU A 63 0.26 5.26 -9.39
N THR A 64 -0.10 4.91 -10.63
CA THR A 64 -0.62 3.59 -10.99
C THR A 64 0.46 2.81 -11.73
N LEU A 65 0.67 1.56 -11.31
CA LEU A 65 1.52 0.58 -11.95
C LEU A 65 0.65 -0.52 -12.56
N ILE A 66 0.94 -0.91 -13.79
CA ILE A 66 0.33 -2.10 -14.40
C ILE A 66 1.13 -3.32 -13.96
N TRP A 67 0.47 -4.32 -13.38
CA TRP A 67 1.18 -5.53 -12.97
C TRP A 67 1.42 -6.44 -14.18
N ASP A 68 2.66 -6.54 -14.65
CA ASP A 68 3.00 -7.32 -15.86
C ASP A 68 2.54 -8.78 -15.83
N ARG A 69 2.50 -9.38 -14.64
CA ARG A 69 2.07 -10.78 -14.46
C ARG A 69 0.56 -10.96 -14.52
N ASN A 70 -0.19 -9.89 -14.29
CA ASN A 70 -1.63 -9.85 -14.46
C ASN A 70 -2.07 -8.43 -14.85
N PRO A 71 -2.05 -8.10 -16.14
CA PRO A 71 -2.36 -6.74 -16.63
C PRO A 71 -3.79 -6.27 -16.33
N GLN A 72 -4.67 -7.18 -15.91
CA GLN A 72 -6.03 -6.84 -15.46
C GLN A 72 -6.04 -6.23 -14.05
N ILE A 73 -4.94 -6.31 -13.32
CA ILE A 73 -4.77 -5.72 -11.99
C ILE A 73 -3.93 -4.47 -12.12
N GLU A 74 -4.58 -3.32 -11.92
CA GLU A 74 -3.91 -2.06 -11.68
C GLU A 74 -3.49 -1.99 -10.21
N LEU A 75 -2.24 -1.58 -9.98
CA LEU A 75 -1.69 -1.34 -8.66
C LEU A 75 -1.64 0.17 -8.42
N HIS A 76 -2.42 0.65 -7.47
CA HIS A 76 -2.41 2.05 -7.06
C HIS A 76 -1.48 2.23 -5.87
N VAL A 77 -0.60 3.22 -5.98
CA VAL A 77 0.47 3.48 -5.02
C VAL A 77 0.21 4.79 -4.31
N PHE A 78 0.21 4.75 -2.98
CA PHE A 78 0.20 5.93 -2.13
C PHE A 78 1.53 6.04 -1.41
N PHE A 79 2.08 7.25 -1.39
CA PHE A 79 3.26 7.61 -0.62
C PHE A 79 2.84 8.47 0.56
N ILE A 80 2.92 7.90 1.76
CA ILE A 80 2.47 8.57 2.97
C ILE A 80 3.58 8.68 3.99
N THR A 81 3.48 9.68 4.86
CA THR A 81 4.29 9.78 6.07
C THR A 81 3.37 9.71 7.28
N ARG A 82 3.67 8.83 8.23
CA ARG A 82 2.90 8.67 9.47
C ARG A 82 3.82 8.59 10.67
N LEU A 83 3.43 9.27 11.75
CA LEU A 83 4.09 9.15 13.04
C LEU A 83 3.76 7.78 13.64
N LEU A 84 4.73 6.86 13.65
CA LEU A 84 4.57 5.50 14.16
C LEU A 84 5.63 5.20 15.22
N ALA A 85 5.26 4.39 16.21
CA ALA A 85 6.20 3.84 17.18
C ALA A 85 6.79 2.53 16.65
N ASN A 86 8.12 2.42 16.62
CA ASN A 86 8.81 1.17 16.32
C ASN A 86 8.75 0.18 17.51
N ILE A 87 9.04 -1.10 17.26
CA ILE A 87 9.16 -2.11 18.32
C ILE A 87 10.31 -1.79 19.30
N GLU A 88 11.43 -1.24 18.81
CA GLU A 88 12.60 -0.97 19.64
C GLU A 88 12.44 0.30 20.49
N GLY A 89 11.81 0.11 21.66
CA GLY A 89 11.73 1.15 22.71
C GLY A 89 10.56 2.11 22.59
N GLY A 90 9.64 1.90 21.62
CA GLY A 90 8.41 2.68 21.49
C GLY A 90 8.63 4.13 21.07
N LYS A 91 9.76 4.43 20.40
CA LYS A 91 10.06 5.78 19.94
C LYS A 91 9.15 6.11 18.76
N TRP A 92 8.41 7.20 18.90
CA TRP A 92 7.62 7.77 17.81
C TRP A 92 8.56 8.43 16.81
N GLN A 93 8.40 8.09 15.53
CA GLN A 93 9.16 8.67 14.44
C GLN A 93 8.28 8.78 13.19
N ASP A 94 8.63 9.72 12.31
CA ASP A 94 7.99 9.84 11.00
C ASP A 94 8.46 8.70 10.11
N VAL A 95 7.53 7.81 9.78
CA VAL A 95 7.77 6.66 8.90
C VAL A 95 7.18 6.97 7.54
N LYS A 96 8.00 6.92 6.50
CA LYS A 96 7.55 6.94 5.12
C LYS A 96 7.07 5.55 4.72
N ILE A 97 5.92 5.48 4.06
CA ILE A 97 5.23 4.22 3.76
C ILE A 97 4.75 4.25 2.32
N TYR A 98 5.14 3.24 1.55
CA TYR A 98 4.49 2.89 0.30
C TYR A 98 3.32 1.96 0.60
N VAL A 99 2.10 2.43 0.30
CA VAL A 99 0.89 1.61 0.33
C VAL A 99 0.57 1.21 -1.11
N LYS A 100 0.76 -0.07 -1.45
CA LYS A 100 0.39 -0.61 -2.77
C LYS A 100 -0.93 -1.36 -2.67
N LEU A 101 -1.85 -1.03 -3.57
CA LEU A 101 -3.23 -1.47 -3.57
C LEU A 101 -3.61 -2.06 -4.93
N GLY A 102 -4.02 -3.32 -4.96
CA GLY A 102 -4.57 -3.95 -6.17
C GLY A 102 -6.04 -4.26 -5.98
N PHE A 103 -6.88 -3.86 -6.94
CA PHE A 103 -8.28 -4.29 -6.98
C PHE A 103 -8.41 -5.55 -7.82
N ASP A 104 -8.83 -6.66 -7.21
CA ASP A 104 -9.35 -7.81 -7.95
C ASP A 104 -10.87 -7.61 -8.08
N TYR A 105 -11.28 -6.94 -9.16
CA TYR A 105 -12.69 -6.64 -9.44
C TYR A 105 -13.55 -7.91 -9.61
N ALA A 106 -12.95 -9.03 -10.02
CA ALA A 106 -13.65 -10.30 -10.16
C ALA A 106 -14.03 -10.89 -8.80
N LYS A 107 -13.12 -10.78 -7.83
CA LYS A 107 -13.33 -11.28 -6.46
C LYS A 107 -13.84 -10.22 -5.49
N LYS A 108 -13.91 -8.95 -5.91
CA LYS A 108 -14.25 -7.78 -5.10
C LYS A 108 -13.34 -7.61 -3.87
N VAL A 109 -12.10 -8.06 -3.96
CA VAL A 109 -11.13 -7.94 -2.87
C VAL A 109 -10.11 -6.85 -3.14
N LEU A 110 -9.70 -6.18 -2.06
CA LEU A 110 -8.62 -5.20 -2.09
C LEU A 110 -7.35 -5.83 -1.52
N VAL A 111 -6.32 -5.96 -2.34
CA VAL A 111 -5.03 -6.52 -1.94
C VAL A 111 -4.10 -5.38 -1.53
N VAL A 112 -3.54 -5.44 -0.33
CA VAL A 112 -2.79 -4.33 0.27
C VAL A 112 -1.40 -4.79 0.72
N SER A 113 -0.40 -3.93 0.51
CA SER A 113 0.90 -4.08 1.16
C SER A 113 1.48 -2.73 1.61
N PHE A 114 2.22 -2.78 2.71
CA PHE A 114 2.94 -1.67 3.32
C PHE A 114 4.44 -1.97 3.31
N HIS A 115 5.26 -1.01 2.90
CA HIS A 115 6.72 -1.15 2.91
C HIS A 115 7.40 0.21 2.98
N ASN A 116 8.65 0.22 3.46
CA ASN A 116 9.48 1.42 3.44
C ASN A 116 9.91 1.75 1.99
N PRO A 117 10.01 3.04 1.63
CA PRO A 117 10.58 3.52 0.37
C PRO A 117 12.00 3.00 0.12
N ASP A 118 12.77 2.93 1.20
CA ASP A 118 14.22 2.71 1.19
C ASP A 118 14.59 1.24 1.39
N PHE A 119 13.67 0.30 1.15
CA PHE A 119 14.12 -1.04 0.78
C PHE A 119 14.46 -0.96 -0.71
N PRO A 120 15.74 -0.82 -1.11
CA PRO A 120 16.10 -1.14 -2.48
C PRO A 120 15.49 -2.51 -2.75
N ASP A 121 14.85 -2.64 -3.90
CA ASP A 121 14.70 -3.96 -4.48
C ASP A 121 16.08 -4.57 -4.46
N ASP A 122 16.25 -5.51 -3.54
CA ASP A 122 17.43 -6.32 -3.35
C ASP A 122 17.99 -6.57 -4.75
N GLU A 123 19.19 -6.06 -5.02
CA GLU A 123 19.86 -6.12 -6.33
C GLU A 123 20.11 -7.57 -6.82
N ARG A 124 19.54 -8.56 -6.13
CA ARG A 124 19.52 -9.99 -6.46
C ARG A 124 18.65 -10.37 -7.66
N PHE A 125 17.98 -9.43 -8.33
CA PHE A 125 17.33 -9.66 -9.64
C PHE A 125 18.06 -8.98 -10.81
N LYS A 126 19.32 -8.57 -10.63
CA LYS A 126 20.26 -8.29 -11.73
C LYS A 126 21.33 -9.38 -11.78
N GLN A 127 20.95 -10.60 -12.17
CA GLN A 127 21.85 -11.58 -12.79
C GLN A 127 21.11 -12.27 -13.93
#